data_AF-A0A081AJA2-F1
#
_entry.id   AF-A0A081AJA2-F1
#
_cell.length_a   1.000
_cell.length_b   1.000
_cell.length_c   1.000
_cell.angle_alpha   90.00
_cell.angle_beta   90.00
_cell.angle_gamma   90.00
#
_symmetry.space_group_name_H-M   'P 1'
#
loop_
_entity.id
_entity.type
_entity.pdbx_description
1 polymer ?
#
loop_
_entity_poly.entity_id
_entity_poly.type
_entity_poly.pdbx_seq_one_letter_code
_entity_poly.pdbx_strand_id
1 'polypeptide(L)'
;MVVNDNAFVLWWHNLKESTLYVSRARFPDSGDNAAATTRVLLNAALQEARKFKLKKVVVWDPPSGLVRDEIRRLLEIEVAERKLSLSSATVFRRGDTQEATTALPLWFCNEKYAWV
;
A
#
# COMPACT_ATOMS: atom_id res chain seq x y z
N MET A 1 -22.39 -4.34 -8.78
CA MET A 1 -20.91 -4.29 -8.92
C MET A 1 -20.35 -4.88 -7.63
N VAL A 2 -19.88 -6.13 -7.66
CA VAL A 2 -19.33 -6.77 -6.46
C VAL A 2 -17.94 -6.17 -6.25
N VAL A 3 -17.85 -5.21 -5.32
CA VAL A 3 -16.57 -4.80 -4.75
C VAL A 3 -16.08 -6.03 -3.99
N ASN A 4 -14.87 -6.48 -4.24
CA ASN A 4 -14.27 -7.52 -3.41
C ASN A 4 -14.23 -6.97 -1.97
N ASP A 5 -15.00 -7.55 -1.05
CA ASP A 5 -15.24 -7.03 0.32
C ASP A 5 -13.97 -6.81 1.15
N ASN A 6 -12.82 -7.27 0.64
CA ASN A 6 -11.51 -7.13 1.26
C ASN A 6 -10.60 -6.08 0.60
N ALA A 7 -11.05 -5.34 -0.41
CA ALA A 7 -10.24 -4.31 -1.06
C ALA A 7 -10.28 -3.00 -0.25
N PHE A 8 -9.12 -2.46 0.11
CA PHE A 8 -9.05 -1.24 0.93
C PHE A 8 -7.76 -0.46 0.68
N VAL A 9 -7.77 0.82 1.08
CA VAL A 9 -6.58 1.68 1.17
C VAL A 9 -6.63 2.43 2.49
N LEU A 10 -5.53 2.41 3.23
CA LEU A 10 -5.29 3.21 4.42
C LEU A 10 -4.23 4.27 4.11
N TRP A 11 -4.54 5.51 4.42
CA TRP A 11 -3.67 6.66 4.14
C TRP A 11 -3.52 7.60 5.33
N TRP A 12 -2.50 8.45 5.25
CA TRP A 12 -2.29 9.58 6.16
C TRP A 12 -1.69 10.77 5.41
N HIS A 13 -1.87 11.96 5.97
CA HIS A 13 -1.45 13.22 5.36
C HIS A 13 -0.11 13.67 5.92
N ASN A 14 0.89 13.86 5.05
CA ASN A 14 2.10 14.59 5.37
C ASN A 14 1.99 16.02 4.81
N LEU A 15 1.47 16.95 5.62
CA LEU A 15 1.29 18.33 5.19
C LEU A 15 2.63 19.04 4.94
N LYS A 16 3.69 18.70 5.69
CA LYS A 16 5.03 19.29 5.54
C LYS A 16 5.64 18.97 4.18
N GLU A 17 5.52 17.73 3.73
CA GLU A 17 5.98 17.28 2.41
C GLU A 17 4.91 17.41 1.33
N SER A 18 3.74 17.95 1.67
CA SER A 18 2.62 18.11 0.74
C SER A 18 2.24 16.80 0.04
N THR A 19 2.25 15.68 0.78
CA THR A 19 2.11 14.32 0.25
C THR A 19 1.08 13.51 1.03
N LEU A 20 0.21 12.78 0.35
CA LEU A 20 -0.63 11.74 0.96
C LEU A 20 0.10 10.40 0.84
N TYR A 21 0.33 9.72 1.96
CA TYR A 21 0.98 8.42 1.97
C TYR A 21 -0.05 7.32 2.14
N VAL A 22 -0.01 6.32 1.27
CA VAL A 22 -0.74 5.06 1.42
C VAL A 22 0.14 4.12 2.23
N SER A 23 -0.20 3.93 3.51
CA SER A 23 0.54 3.04 4.42
C SER A 23 0.22 1.57 4.18
N ARG A 24 -1.01 1.26 3.76
CA ARG A 24 -1.45 -0.10 3.51
C ARG A 24 -2.51 -0.10 2.43
N ALA A 25 -2.44 -1.04 1.52
CA ALA A 25 -3.50 -1.27 0.56
C ALA A 25 -3.67 -2.76 0.29
N ARG A 26 -4.90 -3.16 0.00
CA ARG A 26 -5.21 -4.46 -0.56
C ARG A 26 -5.98 -4.24 -1.84
N PHE A 27 -5.32 -4.51 -2.96
CA PHE A 27 -5.93 -4.49 -4.27
C PHE A 27 -6.32 -5.91 -4.67
N PRO A 28 -7.40 -6.10 -5.43
CA PRO A 28 -7.73 -7.39 -6.00
C PRO A 28 -6.66 -7.81 -7.03
N ASP A 29 -6.17 -9.04 -6.91
CA ASP A 29 -5.10 -9.58 -7.78
C ASP A 29 -5.60 -10.00 -9.17
N SER A 30 -6.87 -10.40 -9.26
CA SER A 30 -7.52 -10.94 -10.46
C SER A 30 -9.04 -10.77 -10.44
N GLY A 31 -9.67 -11.00 -11.60
CA GLY A 31 -11.12 -10.91 -11.81
C GLY A 31 -11.54 -9.68 -12.63
N ASP A 32 -12.71 -9.77 -13.25
CA ASP A 32 -13.20 -8.79 -14.22
C ASP A 32 -13.29 -7.36 -13.66
N ASN A 33 -13.49 -7.22 -12.34
CA ASN A 33 -13.62 -5.94 -11.65
C ASN A 33 -12.31 -5.45 -10.99
N ALA A 34 -11.19 -6.17 -11.14
CA ALA A 34 -9.96 -5.86 -10.41
C ALA A 34 -9.42 -4.47 -10.78
N ALA A 35 -9.30 -4.17 -12.08
CA ALA A 35 -8.82 -2.87 -12.55
C ALA A 35 -9.76 -1.72 -12.16
N ALA A 36 -11.08 -1.94 -12.26
CA ALA A 36 -12.09 -0.96 -11.86
C ALA A 36 -12.02 -0.65 -10.36
N THR A 37 -11.91 -1.68 -9.52
CA THR A 37 -11.79 -1.53 -8.05
C THR A 37 -10.51 -0.80 -7.68
N THR A 38 -9.37 -1.18 -8.26
CA THR A 38 -8.08 -0.49 -8.07
C THR A 38 -8.18 0.98 -8.46
N ARG A 39 -8.80 1.29 -9.61
CA ARG A 39 -9.01 2.67 -10.05
C ARG A 39 -9.86 3.47 -9.06
N VAL A 40 -10.95 2.91 -8.55
CA VAL A 40 -11.82 3.58 -7.57
C VAL A 40 -11.04 3.93 -6.29
N LEU A 41 -10.27 2.97 -5.78
CA LEU A 41 -9.46 3.15 -4.57
C LEU A 41 -8.37 4.22 -4.75
N LEU A 42 -7.66 4.21 -5.87
CA LEU A 42 -6.64 5.23 -6.18
C LEU A 42 -7.26 6.61 -6.40
N ASN A 43 -8.42 6.68 -7.05
CA ASN A 43 -9.15 7.95 -7.22
C ASN A 43 -9.62 8.52 -5.88
N ALA A 44 -10.06 7.67 -4.94
CA ALA A 44 -10.43 8.12 -3.60
C ALA A 44 -9.23 8.77 -2.87
N ALA A 45 -8.06 8.15 -2.94
CA ALA A 45 -6.83 8.73 -2.39
C ALA A 45 -6.46 10.07 -3.08
N LEU A 46 -6.62 10.17 -4.40
CA LEU A 46 -6.37 11.42 -5.14
C LEU A 46 -7.37 12.53 -4.78
N GLN A 47 -8.65 12.19 -4.62
CA GLN A 47 -9.68 13.14 -4.17
C GLN A 47 -9.38 13.66 -2.76
N GLU A 48 -8.97 12.77 -1.86
CA GLU A 48 -8.54 13.15 -0.51
C GLU A 48 -7.30 14.05 -0.55
N ALA A 49 -6.30 13.72 -1.37
CA ALA A 49 -5.13 14.56 -1.56
C ALA A 49 -5.50 15.97 -2.05
N ARG A 50 -6.44 16.07 -3.01
CA ARG A 50 -6.94 17.36 -3.53
C ARG A 50 -7.66 18.18 -2.46
N LYS A 51 -8.48 17.54 -1.61
CA LYS A 51 -9.18 18.20 -0.50
C LYS A 51 -8.19 18.91 0.44
N PHE A 52 -7.04 18.31 0.68
CA PHE A 52 -5.97 18.86 1.52
C PHE A 52 -4.91 19.66 0.75
N LYS A 53 -5.12 19.92 -0.55
CA LYS A 53 -4.18 20.62 -1.45
C LYS A 53 -2.78 19.99 -1.47
N LEU A 54 -2.71 18.67 -1.31
CA LEU A 54 -1.47 17.90 -1.42
C LEU A 54 -1.09 17.72 -2.89
N LYS A 55 0.21 17.63 -3.16
CA LYS A 55 0.77 17.62 -4.53
C LYS A 55 0.79 16.23 -5.13
N LYS A 56 0.90 15.19 -4.30
CA LYS A 56 1.04 13.80 -4.76
C LYS A 56 0.50 12.80 -3.74
N VAL A 57 0.21 11.61 -4.26
CA VAL A 57 -0.07 10.39 -3.49
C VAL A 57 1.13 9.45 -3.68
N VAL A 58 1.62 8.85 -2.60
CA VAL A 58 2.72 7.88 -2.64
C VAL A 58 2.24 6.55 -2.07
N VAL A 59 2.46 5.48 -2.82
CA VAL A 59 2.22 4.10 -2.39
C VAL A 59 3.56 3.42 -2.19
N TRP A 60 3.78 2.88 -1.00
CA TRP A 60 4.98 2.11 -0.69
C TRP A 60 4.75 0.62 -0.94
N ASP A 61 5.80 -0.04 -1.42
CA ASP A 61 5.79 -1.47 -1.76
C ASP A 61 4.52 -1.88 -2.52
N PRO A 62 4.22 -1.20 -3.66
CA PRO A 62 2.96 -1.40 -4.34
C PRO A 62 2.87 -2.85 -4.85
N PRO A 63 1.71 -3.52 -4.72
CA PRO A 63 1.52 -4.82 -5.34
C PRO A 63 1.81 -4.75 -6.83
N SER A 64 2.42 -5.79 -7.40
CA SER A 64 2.81 -5.82 -8.82
C SER A 64 1.63 -5.57 -9.77
N GLY A 65 0.41 -5.91 -9.35
CA GLY A 65 -0.84 -5.61 -10.05
C GLY A 65 -1.09 -4.11 -10.28
N LEU A 66 -0.58 -3.24 -9.41
CA LEU A 66 -0.71 -1.77 -9.54
C LEU A 66 0.13 -1.22 -10.69
N VAL A 67 1.17 -1.96 -11.09
CA VAL A 67 2.18 -1.53 -12.07
C VAL A 67 1.84 -2.06 -13.48
N ARG A 68 0.72 -2.78 -13.64
CA ARG A 68 0.24 -3.26 -14.93
C ARG A 68 -0.13 -2.09 -15.84
N ASP A 69 0.08 -2.26 -17.15
CA ASP A 69 -0.17 -1.23 -18.16
C ASP A 69 -1.62 -0.71 -18.14
N GLU A 70 -2.58 -1.57 -17.84
CA GLU A 70 -3.99 -1.20 -17.71
C GLU A 70 -4.24 -0.15 -16.62
N ILE A 71 -3.51 -0.22 -15.50
CA ILE A 71 -3.61 0.75 -14.39
C ILE A 71 -2.76 1.99 -14.69
N ARG A 72 -1.56 1.81 -15.24
CA ARG A 72 -0.66 2.91 -15.61
C ARG A 72 -1.23 3.83 -16.69
N ARG A 73 -2.10 3.32 -17.57
CA ARG A 73 -2.79 4.16 -18.57
C ARG A 73 -3.92 5.00 -17.97
N LEU A 74 -4.42 4.62 -16.79
CA LEU A 74 -5.53 5.32 -16.13
C LEU A 74 -5.06 6.49 -15.27
N LEU A 75 -3.81 6.45 -14.79
CA LEU A 75 -3.23 7.41 -13.86
C LEU A 75 -1.75 7.61 -14.17
N GLU A 76 -1.26 8.84 -14.06
CA GLU A 76 0.17 9.16 -14.16
C GLU A 76 0.90 8.60 -12.94
N ILE A 77 1.41 7.37 -13.05
CA ILE A 77 2.16 6.68 -11.99
C ILE A 77 3.65 6.69 -12.32
N GLU A 78 4.42 7.40 -11.51
CA GLU A 78 5.87 7.30 -11.48
C GLU A 78 6.29 6.20 -10.50
N VAL A 79 7.10 5.24 -10.98
CA VAL A 79 7.70 4.20 -10.13
C VAL A 79 9.18 4.56 -9.93
N ALA A 80 9.57 4.74 -8.67
CA ALA A 80 10.93 5.06 -8.31
C ALA A 80 11.45 4.09 -7.25
N GLU A 81 12.71 3.66 -7.39
CA GLU A 81 13.39 2.92 -6.35
C GLU A 81 13.74 3.84 -5.19
N ARG A 82 13.42 3.41 -3.97
CA ARG A 82 13.78 4.14 -2.77
C ARG A 82 15.26 3.92 -2.46
N LYS A 83 16.00 5.03 -2.31
CA LYS A 83 17.45 5.00 -1.99
C LYS A 83 17.76 4.97 -0.50
N LEU A 84 16.76 5.14 0.36
CA LEU A 84 16.89 5.19 1.81
C LEU A 84 16.36 3.90 2.43
N SER A 85 17.14 3.31 3.34
CA SER A 85 16.73 2.12 4.11
C SER A 85 15.46 2.37 4.91
N LEU A 86 14.58 1.37 4.96
CA LEU A 86 13.39 1.40 5.81
C LEU A 86 13.77 1.06 7.25
N SER A 87 13.16 1.75 8.20
CA SER A 87 13.04 1.17 9.54
C SER A 87 12.17 -0.09 9.41
N SER A 88 12.71 -1.23 9.79
CA SER A 88 11.98 -2.50 9.78
C SER A 88 11.77 -2.97 11.21
N ALA A 89 10.63 -3.62 11.46
CA ALA A 89 10.40 -4.34 12.69
C ALA A 89 10.42 -5.84 12.39
N THR A 90 11.28 -6.57 13.09
CA THR A 90 11.36 -8.03 13.04
C THR A 90 10.41 -8.59 14.08
N VAL A 91 9.39 -9.34 13.65
CA VAL A 91 8.51 -10.05 14.58
C VAL A 91 8.97 -11.50 14.70
N PHE A 92 9.43 -11.86 15.89
CA PHE A 92 9.70 -13.25 16.25
C PHE A 92 8.40 -13.90 16.74
N ARG A 93 8.01 -15.02 16.14
CA ARG A 93 6.85 -15.79 16.62
C ARG A 93 7.27 -16.47 17.93
N ARG A 94 6.62 -16.15 19.04
CA ARG A 94 6.82 -16.89 20.31
C ARG A 94 6.07 -18.22 20.22
N GLY A 95 6.79 -19.33 20.24
CA GLY A 95 6.22 -20.68 20.29
C GLY A 95 7.16 -21.66 20.98
N ASP A 96 6.62 -22.43 21.94
CA ASP A 96 7.30 -23.49 22.71
C ASP A 96 7.47 -24.82 21.93
N THR A 97 7.25 -24.81 20.62
CA THR A 97 7.37 -26.01 19.78
C THR A 97 8.58 -25.93 18.86
N GLN A 98 9.22 -27.08 18.62
CA GLN A 98 10.40 -27.27 17.77
C GLN A 98 10.28 -26.69 16.34
N GLU A 99 9.08 -26.34 15.86
CA GLU A 99 8.86 -25.65 14.59
C GLU A 99 9.10 -24.14 14.64
N ALA A 100 9.21 -23.55 15.84
CA ALA A 100 9.48 -22.11 16.00
C ALA A 100 10.92 -21.72 15.64
N THR A 101 11.87 -22.67 15.66
CA THR A 101 13.29 -22.43 15.33
C THR A 101 13.59 -22.41 13.84
N THR A 102 12.67 -22.88 12.98
CA THR A 102 12.85 -22.89 11.50
C THR A 102 11.99 -21.86 10.77
N ALA A 103 11.05 -21.20 11.46
CA ALA A 103 10.23 -20.16 10.87
C ALA A 103 11.03 -18.87 10.69
N LEU A 104 11.18 -18.40 9.44
CA LEU A 104 11.79 -17.11 9.15
C LEU A 104 11.02 -15.98 9.84
N PRO A 105 11.71 -14.98 10.44
CA PRO A 105 11.03 -13.85 11.05
C PRO A 105 10.18 -13.09 10.02
N LEU A 106 9.01 -12.66 10.45
CA LEU A 106 8.13 -11.85 9.61
C LEU A 106 8.64 -10.40 9.64
N TRP A 107 9.11 -9.93 8.49
CA TRP A 107 9.54 -8.55 8.31
C TRP A 107 8.35 -7.71 7.89
N PHE A 108 7.97 -6.77 8.75
CA PHE A 108 7.01 -5.72 8.36
C PHE A 108 7.80 -4.48 7.94
N CYS A 109 7.59 -4.05 6.69
CA CYS A 109 8.06 -2.77 6.18
C CYS A 109 7.36 -1.67 6.99
N ASN A 110 8.09 -1.07 7.94
CA ASN A 110 7.51 -0.25 8.99
C ASN A 110 7.76 1.24 8.71
N GLU A 111 6.87 1.88 7.95
CA GLU A 111 6.99 3.32 7.68
C GLU A 111 6.22 4.22 8.68
N LYS A 112 6.14 3.80 9.96
CA LYS A 112 5.76 4.59 11.17
C LYS A 112 4.36 4.34 11.77
N TYR A 113 4.08 3.08 12.09
CA TYR A 113 2.99 2.60 12.97
C TYR A 113 1.56 2.65 12.40
N ALA A 114 1.05 1.46 12.07
CA ALA A 114 -0.34 1.10 12.29
C ALA A 114 -0.36 -0.22 13.09
N TRP A 115 -0.21 -0.10 14.41
CA TRP A 115 -0.53 -1.16 15.36
C TRP A 115 -1.71 -0.64 16.18
N VAL A 116 -2.91 -1.20 15.96
CA VAL A 116 -3.65 -2.00 16.96
C VAL A 116 -4.38 -3.08 16.18
#